data_AF-A0A0Q4XE66-F1
#
_entry.id   AF-A0A0Q4XE66-F1
#
_cell.length_a   1.000
_cell.length_b   1.000
_cell.length_c   1.000
_cell.angle_alpha   90.00
_cell.angle_beta   90.00
_cell.angle_gamma   90.00
#
_symmetry.space_group_name_H-M   'P 1'
#
loop_
_entity.id
_entity.type
_entity.pdbx_description
1 polymer ?
#
loop_
_entity_poly.entity_id
_entity_poly.type
_entity_poly.pdbx_seq_one_letter_code
_entity_poly.pdbx_strand_id
1 'polypeptide(L)'
;MRGGAVIVTLACALWANAASAQVTVRFVEPERYTDAENRLGSGLSLRATLGEIRRIIEGFGRDLPPGRSLAIDVLDVYLAGFERPGANIPFGLRVVSDVTPPRFRLRYVLTEGRRRIAAAEEVVTDINFLLRASRLSSGAFEHERDLLRDWFRRRIVEGRPPAG
;
A
#
# COMPACT_ATOMS: atom_id res chain seq x y z
N MET A 1 -12.12 -57.88 25.12
CA MET A 1 -11.10 -57.10 24.40
C MET A 1 -11.59 -55.65 24.36
N ARG A 2 -10.89 -54.76 25.08
CA ARG A 2 -11.27 -53.35 25.27
C ARG A 2 -10.54 -52.52 24.21
N GLY A 3 -11.28 -51.98 23.23
CA GLY A 3 -10.79 -50.96 22.31
C GLY A 3 -11.49 -49.65 22.62
N GLY A 4 -10.80 -48.73 23.29
CA GLY A 4 -11.32 -47.41 23.61
C GLY A 4 -11.34 -46.52 22.36
N ALA A 5 -12.49 -45.93 22.07
CA ALA A 5 -12.61 -44.88 21.07
C ALA A 5 -12.22 -43.54 21.69
N VAL A 6 -11.12 -42.95 21.22
CA VAL A 6 -10.73 -41.58 21.52
C VAL A 6 -11.54 -40.67 20.61
N ILE A 7 -12.53 -39.97 21.18
CA ILE A 7 -13.24 -38.89 20.47
C ILE A 7 -12.42 -37.61 20.67
N VAL A 8 -11.80 -37.15 19.58
CA VAL A 8 -11.11 -35.87 19.50
C VAL A 8 -12.17 -34.77 19.37
N THR A 9 -12.34 -33.97 20.41
CA THR A 9 -13.25 -32.82 20.40
C THR A 9 -12.64 -31.70 19.54
N LEU A 10 -13.22 -31.43 18.38
CA LEU A 10 -12.85 -30.30 17.52
C LEU A 10 -13.42 -29.01 18.13
N ALA A 11 -12.59 -28.26 18.85
CA ALA A 11 -12.95 -26.94 19.35
C ALA A 11 -12.94 -25.93 18.19
N CYS A 12 -14.12 -25.66 17.62
CA CYS A 12 -14.31 -24.53 16.72
C CYS A 12 -14.25 -23.23 17.53
N ALA A 13 -13.08 -22.59 17.56
CA ALA A 13 -12.96 -21.21 18.03
C ALA A 13 -13.67 -20.29 17.02
N LEU A 14 -14.91 -19.90 17.35
CA LEU A 14 -15.61 -18.83 16.66
C LEU A 14 -14.93 -17.51 17.02
N TRP A 15 -14.00 -17.08 16.19
CA TRP A 15 -13.54 -15.69 16.18
C TRP A 15 -14.70 -14.83 15.70
N ALA A 16 -15.44 -14.25 16.65
CA ALA A 16 -16.26 -13.10 16.38
C ALA A 16 -15.31 -11.94 16.04
N ASN A 17 -15.00 -11.79 14.75
CA ASN A 17 -14.36 -10.57 14.28
C ASN A 17 -15.36 -9.43 14.52
N ALA A 18 -15.13 -8.66 15.57
CA ALA A 18 -15.56 -7.27 15.59
C ALA A 18 -14.91 -6.63 14.36
N ALA A 19 -15.67 -6.53 13.27
CA ALA A 19 -15.20 -5.94 12.02
C ALA A 19 -15.07 -4.43 12.24
N SER A 20 -13.96 -4.01 12.86
CA SER A 20 -13.49 -2.65 12.68
C SER A 20 -13.23 -2.45 11.19
N ALA A 21 -13.54 -1.25 10.70
CA ALA A 21 -13.16 -0.89 9.35
C ALA A 21 -11.62 -0.93 9.30
N GLN A 22 -11.07 -1.96 8.66
CA GLN A 22 -9.64 -2.28 8.75
C GLN A 22 -9.04 -2.27 7.36
N VAL A 23 -7.99 -1.47 7.19
CA VAL A 23 -7.09 -1.57 6.05
C VAL A 23 -5.90 -2.40 6.50
N THR A 24 -5.58 -3.47 5.77
CA THR A 24 -4.43 -4.34 6.04
C THR A 24 -3.52 -4.38 4.84
N VAL A 25 -2.22 -4.19 5.07
CA VAL A 25 -1.21 -4.14 4.02
C VAL A 25 -0.24 -5.31 4.13
N ARG A 26 -0.02 -6.02 3.03
CA ARG A 26 1.03 -7.03 2.87
C ARG A 26 1.97 -6.62 1.75
N PHE A 27 3.28 -6.76 1.95
CA PHE A 27 4.28 -6.56 0.90
C PHE A 27 4.69 -7.95 0.37
N VAL A 28 4.59 -8.14 -0.95
CA VAL A 28 4.90 -9.42 -1.61
C VAL A 28 6.26 -9.31 -2.28
N GLU A 29 7.23 -10.13 -1.84
CA GLU A 29 8.62 -10.13 -2.37
C GLU A 29 9.23 -8.71 -2.45
N PRO A 30 9.22 -7.93 -1.34
CA PRO A 30 9.65 -6.53 -1.36
C PRO A 30 11.10 -6.31 -1.82
N GLU A 31 11.95 -7.33 -1.72
CA GLU A 31 13.31 -7.34 -2.25
C GLU A 31 13.38 -7.24 -3.78
N ARG A 32 12.26 -7.45 -4.48
CA ARG A 32 12.15 -7.33 -5.95
C ARG A 32 11.51 -6.03 -6.43
N TYR A 33 11.13 -5.14 -5.52
CA TYR A 33 10.53 -3.87 -5.90
C TYR A 33 11.50 -2.99 -6.67
N THR A 34 10.96 -2.09 -7.48
CA THR A 34 11.75 -1.12 -8.24
C THR A 34 12.61 -0.25 -7.32
N ASP A 35 12.07 0.19 -6.17
CA ASP A 35 12.82 0.88 -5.11
C ASP A 35 13.28 -0.07 -3.98
N ALA A 36 13.53 -1.35 -4.26
CA ALA A 36 14.11 -2.29 -3.29
C ALA A 36 15.58 -2.04 -3.01
N GLU A 37 16.31 -1.53 -4.00
CA GLU A 37 17.75 -1.39 -3.94
C GLU A 37 18.15 0.04 -3.57
N ASN A 38 18.69 0.22 -2.38
CA ASN A 38 19.50 1.39 -2.04
C ASN A 38 20.91 1.21 -2.65
N ARG A 39 20.99 1.23 -4.00
CA ARG A 39 22.22 0.91 -4.77
C ARG A 39 23.41 1.80 -4.41
N LEU A 40 23.15 2.97 -3.84
CA LEU A 40 24.16 4.00 -3.60
C LEU A 40 24.51 4.16 -2.12
N GLY A 41 23.85 3.42 -1.22
CA GLY A 41 23.97 3.63 0.23
C GLY A 41 23.48 5.02 0.68
N SER A 42 22.86 5.79 -0.20
CA SER A 42 22.37 7.15 0.01
C SER A 42 20.88 7.16 -0.28
N GLY A 43 20.03 7.23 0.75
CA GLY A 43 18.60 7.02 0.56
C GLY A 43 17.92 6.54 1.84
N LEU A 44 16.62 6.32 1.75
CA LEU A 44 15.88 5.59 2.78
C LEU A 44 16.11 4.09 2.63
N SER A 45 16.27 3.38 3.74
CA SER A 45 16.31 1.92 3.70
C SER A 45 14.97 1.34 3.21
N LEU A 46 15.00 0.18 2.56
CA LEU A 46 13.78 -0.55 2.18
C LEU A 46 12.82 -0.68 3.37
N ARG A 47 13.33 -1.02 4.56
CA ARG A 47 12.51 -1.10 5.79
C ARG A 47 11.79 0.21 6.11
N ALA A 48 12.48 1.35 6.01
CA ALA A 48 11.89 2.67 6.26
C ALA A 48 10.84 3.01 5.20
N THR A 49 11.13 2.75 3.93
CA THR A 49 10.20 2.93 2.81
C THR A 49 8.92 2.14 3.02
N LEU A 50 9.02 0.82 3.26
CA LEU A 50 7.84 -0.03 3.47
C LEU A 50 7.06 0.38 4.73
N GLY A 51 7.75 0.80 5.80
CA GLY A 51 7.12 1.29 7.01
C GLY A 51 6.26 2.53 6.76
N GLU A 52 6.78 3.49 6.00
CA GLU A 52 6.06 4.71 5.67
C GLU A 52 4.89 4.46 4.70
N ILE A 53 5.09 3.64 3.66
CA ILE A 53 4.00 3.26 2.75
C ILE A 53 2.87 2.54 3.51
N ARG A 54 3.20 1.63 4.43
CA ARG A 54 2.21 0.99 5.30
C ARG A 54 1.44 2.03 6.10
N ARG A 55 2.13 2.95 6.77
CA ARG A 55 1.52 4.00 7.59
C ARG A 55 0.58 4.90 6.77
N ILE A 56 0.96 5.24 5.54
CA ILE A 56 0.13 6.01 4.61
C ILE A 56 -1.17 5.26 4.32
N ILE A 57 -1.06 4.02 3.83
CA ILE A 57 -2.20 3.23 3.36
C ILE A 57 -3.15 2.87 4.52
N GLU A 58 -2.60 2.38 5.64
CA GLU A 58 -3.40 2.05 6.84
C GLU A 58 -4.07 3.31 7.42
N GLY A 59 -3.43 4.48 7.28
CA GLY A 59 -3.98 5.76 7.70
C GLY A 59 -5.28 6.15 7.01
N PHE A 60 -5.53 5.67 5.78
CA PHE A 60 -6.79 5.87 5.04
C PHE A 60 -7.95 5.04 5.58
N GLY A 61 -7.72 4.11 6.51
CA GLY A 61 -8.79 3.37 7.18
C GLY A 61 -9.80 4.27 7.88
N ARG A 62 -9.41 5.51 8.23
CA ARG A 62 -10.31 6.54 8.77
C ARG A 62 -11.40 7.00 7.79
N ASP A 63 -11.12 6.91 6.49
CA ASP A 63 -12.04 7.30 5.42
C ASP A 63 -12.78 6.08 4.83
N LEU A 64 -12.56 4.88 5.38
CA LEU A 64 -13.20 3.66 4.91
C LEU A 64 -14.67 3.64 5.37
N PRO A 65 -15.64 3.36 4.48
CA PRO A 65 -17.04 3.28 4.89
C PRO A 65 -17.26 2.23 6.01
N PRO A 66 -18.15 2.51 6.98
CA PRO A 66 -18.41 1.60 8.09
C PRO A 66 -18.78 0.18 7.62
N GLY A 67 -18.26 -0.83 8.31
CA GLY A 67 -18.52 -2.24 8.00
C GLY A 67 -17.74 -2.79 6.80
N ARG A 68 -16.93 -1.96 6.12
CA ARG A 68 -16.02 -2.42 5.07
C ARG A 68 -14.63 -2.76 5.60
N SER A 69 -13.97 -3.71 4.96
CA SER A 69 -12.56 -4.04 5.22
C SER A 69 -11.81 -4.12 3.90
N LEU A 70 -10.56 -3.67 3.91
CA LEU A 70 -9.71 -3.61 2.73
C LEU A 70 -8.40 -4.36 2.99
N ALA A 71 -8.16 -5.42 2.22
CA ALA A 71 -6.87 -6.09 2.18
C ALA A 71 -6.12 -5.67 0.92
N ILE A 72 -4.85 -5.24 1.07
CA ILE A 72 -3.98 -4.81 -0.02
C ILE A 72 -2.69 -5.62 0.01
N ASP A 73 -2.41 -6.30 -1.09
CA ASP A 73 -1.09 -6.75 -1.47
C ASP A 73 -0.41 -5.65 -2.28
N VAL A 74 0.70 -5.12 -1.76
CA VAL A 74 1.63 -4.33 -2.55
C VAL A 74 2.54 -5.30 -3.28
N LEU A 75 2.69 -5.12 -4.58
CA LEU A 75 3.40 -6.02 -5.49
C LEU A 75 4.59 -5.34 -6.18
N ASP A 76 4.62 -4.00 -6.17
CA ASP A 76 5.77 -3.19 -6.58
C ASP A 76 5.62 -1.77 -6.02
N VAL A 77 6.75 -1.14 -5.71
CA VAL A 77 6.86 0.26 -5.29
C VAL A 77 7.92 0.94 -6.13
N TYR A 78 7.52 2.01 -6.81
CA TYR A 78 8.42 2.97 -7.44
C TYR A 78 8.12 4.37 -6.90
N LEU A 79 9.09 4.95 -6.22
CA LEU A 79 8.97 6.28 -5.62
C LEU A 79 9.24 7.36 -6.68
N ALA A 80 8.63 8.52 -6.50
CA ALA A 80 8.83 9.69 -7.31
C ALA A 80 10.31 10.09 -7.36
N GLY A 81 10.78 10.40 -8.56
CA GLY A 81 12.19 10.72 -8.80
C GLY A 81 13.12 9.52 -8.72
N PHE A 82 14.42 9.79 -8.86
CA PHE A 82 15.49 8.80 -8.71
C PHE A 82 16.63 9.39 -7.88
N GLU A 83 17.39 8.53 -7.21
CA GLU A 83 18.60 8.94 -6.48
C GLU A 83 19.69 9.37 -7.46
N ARG A 84 20.26 10.57 -7.30
CA ARG A 84 21.45 10.99 -8.05
C ARG A 84 22.73 10.56 -7.33
N PRO A 85 23.61 9.75 -7.97
CA PRO A 85 24.93 9.44 -7.42
C PRO A 85 25.78 10.71 -7.22
N GLY A 86 26.52 10.78 -6.12
CA GLY A 86 27.60 11.77 -5.91
C GLY A 86 27.17 13.11 -5.31
N ALA A 87 25.90 13.31 -4.97
CA ALA A 87 25.50 14.46 -4.17
C ALA A 87 25.83 14.16 -2.69
N ASN A 88 26.82 14.85 -2.11
CA ASN A 88 27.19 14.76 -0.68
C ASN A 88 26.09 15.35 0.22
N ILE A 89 24.89 14.78 0.17
CA ILE A 89 23.70 15.24 0.88
C ILE A 89 23.22 14.07 1.73
N PRO A 90 23.01 14.26 3.05
CA PRO A 90 22.44 13.21 3.89
C PRO A 90 21.09 12.80 3.29
N PHE A 91 20.89 11.49 3.16
CA PHE A 91 19.70 10.83 2.58
C PHE A 91 19.58 10.77 1.06
N GLY A 92 20.55 11.27 0.28
CA GLY A 92 20.51 11.23 -1.18
C GLY A 92 19.43 12.13 -1.76
N LEU A 93 19.78 13.05 -2.65
CA LEU A 93 18.78 13.88 -3.32
C LEU A 93 18.04 13.03 -4.35
N ARG A 94 16.76 12.73 -4.09
CA ARG A 94 15.84 12.26 -5.14
C ARG A 94 15.52 13.41 -6.08
N VAL A 95 15.79 13.22 -7.36
CA VAL A 95 15.45 14.20 -8.40
C VAL A 95 14.14 13.80 -9.03
N VAL A 96 13.12 14.56 -8.67
CA VAL A 96 11.75 14.39 -9.14
C VAL A 96 11.56 15.20 -10.42
N SER A 97 10.98 14.57 -11.44
CA SER A 97 10.62 15.18 -12.72
C SER A 97 9.31 14.59 -13.24
N ASP A 98 8.71 15.22 -14.23
CA ASP A 98 7.50 14.76 -14.92
C ASP A 98 7.62 13.32 -15.46
N VAL A 99 8.82 12.91 -15.89
CA VAL A 99 9.08 11.55 -16.41
C VAL A 99 9.39 10.51 -15.33
N THR A 100 9.40 10.89 -14.05
CA THR A 100 9.67 9.99 -12.91
C THR A 100 8.52 9.97 -11.90
N PRO A 101 7.27 9.67 -12.35
CA PRO A 101 6.11 9.65 -11.46
C PRO A 101 6.17 8.47 -10.49
N PRO A 102 5.59 8.61 -9.29
CA PRO A 102 5.42 7.49 -8.39
C PRO A 102 4.49 6.43 -9.03
N ARG A 103 4.74 5.17 -8.70
CA ARG A 103 3.96 4.04 -9.20
C ARG A 103 3.87 2.94 -8.14
N PHE A 104 2.67 2.39 -8.00
CA PHE A 104 2.42 1.23 -7.15
C PHE A 104 1.70 0.17 -7.97
N ARG A 105 2.16 -1.08 -7.90
CA ARG A 105 1.36 -2.22 -8.37
C ARG A 105 0.67 -2.83 -7.18
N LEU A 106 -0.65 -2.78 -7.17
CA LEU A 106 -1.47 -3.19 -6.03
C LEU A 106 -2.43 -4.29 -6.46
N ARG A 107 -2.63 -5.28 -5.59
CA ARG A 107 -3.77 -6.20 -5.66
C ARG A 107 -4.58 -6.06 -4.39
N TYR A 108 -5.89 -5.89 -4.50
CA TYR A 108 -6.71 -5.64 -3.34
C TYR A 108 -8.03 -6.42 -3.36
N VAL A 109 -8.59 -6.59 -2.16
CA VAL A 109 -9.93 -7.12 -1.94
C VAL A 109 -10.65 -6.20 -0.95
N LEU A 110 -11.79 -5.67 -1.37
CA LEU A 110 -12.71 -4.91 -0.54
C LEU A 110 -13.90 -5.78 -0.16
N THR A 111 -14.17 -5.91 1.13
CA THR A 111 -15.29 -6.68 1.66
C THR A 111 -16.22 -5.80 2.49
N GLU A 112 -17.46 -6.25 2.65
CA GLU A 112 -18.44 -5.71 3.60
C GLU A 112 -19.09 -6.90 4.31
N GLY A 113 -18.79 -7.04 5.60
CA GLY A 113 -19.01 -8.29 6.31
C GLY A 113 -18.34 -9.47 5.58
N ARG A 114 -19.14 -10.46 5.15
CA ARG A 114 -18.66 -11.65 4.44
C ARG A 114 -18.68 -11.52 2.91
N ARG A 115 -19.20 -10.42 2.37
CA ARG A 115 -19.38 -10.22 0.92
C ARG A 115 -18.17 -9.51 0.33
N ARG A 116 -17.64 -10.02 -0.78
CA ARG A 116 -16.66 -9.32 -1.61
C ARG A 116 -17.36 -8.27 -2.48
N ILE A 117 -17.03 -6.99 -2.30
CA ILE A 117 -17.58 -5.87 -3.08
C ILE A 117 -16.72 -5.60 -4.31
N ALA A 118 -15.39 -5.60 -4.15
CA ALA A 118 -14.47 -5.34 -5.24
C ALA A 118 -13.18 -6.13 -5.05
N ALA A 119 -12.53 -6.47 -6.16
CA ALA A 119 -11.16 -6.96 -6.18
C ALA A 119 -10.54 -6.65 -7.54
N ALA A 120 -9.29 -6.20 -7.55
CA ALA A 120 -8.53 -5.96 -8.76
C ALA A 120 -7.04 -6.06 -8.47
N GLU A 121 -6.26 -6.26 -9.54
CA GLU A 121 -4.84 -5.91 -9.58
C GLU A 121 -4.70 -4.74 -10.56
N GLU A 122 -4.09 -3.64 -10.13
CA GLU A 122 -3.93 -2.44 -10.96
C GLU A 122 -2.59 -1.74 -10.69
N VAL A 123 -2.16 -0.94 -11.68
CA VAL A 123 -1.02 -0.03 -11.54
C VAL A 123 -1.57 1.35 -11.23
N VAL A 124 -1.20 1.87 -10.06
CA VAL A 124 -1.55 3.20 -9.59
C VAL A 124 -0.41 4.15 -9.91
N THR A 125 -0.65 5.14 -10.77
CA THR A 125 0.31 6.18 -11.14
C THR A 125 -0.41 7.42 -11.64
N ASP A 126 0.26 8.57 -11.65
CA ASP A 126 -0.25 9.81 -12.24
C ASP A 126 0.89 10.59 -12.90
N ILE A 127 0.83 10.77 -14.21
CA ILE A 127 1.82 11.55 -14.96
C ILE A 127 1.73 13.05 -14.63
N ASN A 128 0.59 13.51 -14.11
CA ASN A 128 0.37 14.90 -13.71
C ASN A 128 0.65 15.13 -12.21
N PHE A 129 1.35 14.22 -11.53
CA PHE A 129 1.56 14.27 -10.08
C PHE A 129 2.21 15.59 -9.59
N LEU A 130 3.07 16.21 -10.41
CA LEU A 130 3.69 17.50 -10.09
C LEU A 130 2.68 18.67 -10.07
N LEU A 131 1.61 18.59 -10.85
CA LEU A 131 0.55 19.61 -10.86
C LEU A 131 -0.34 19.51 -9.62
N ARG A 132 -0.43 18.31 -9.02
CA ARG A 132 -1.24 18.05 -7.82
C ARG A 132 -0.49 18.34 -6.53
N ALA A 133 0.83 18.20 -6.55
CA ALA A 133 1.67 18.46 -5.39
C ALA A 133 1.50 19.91 -4.92
N SER A 134 1.10 20.09 -3.66
CA SER A 134 1.05 21.41 -3.05
C SER A 134 2.44 22.05 -3.09
N ARG A 135 2.53 23.35 -3.38
CA ARG A 135 3.82 24.10 -3.32
C ARG A 135 4.45 24.12 -1.92
N LEU A 136 3.70 23.72 -0.90
CA LEU A 136 4.13 23.57 0.50
C LEU A 136 4.56 22.13 0.85
N SER A 137 4.49 21.20 -0.11
CA SER A 137 4.90 19.81 0.08
C SER A 137 6.42 19.72 0.14
N SER A 138 6.97 19.63 1.35
CA SER A 138 8.41 19.45 1.59
C SER A 138 8.74 18.13 2.29
N GLY A 139 7.76 17.22 2.42
CA GLY A 139 7.91 15.94 3.11
C GLY A 139 8.42 14.83 2.21
N ALA A 140 9.13 13.86 2.79
CA ALA A 140 9.37 12.58 2.13
C ALA A 140 8.01 11.87 1.89
N PHE A 141 7.84 11.24 0.73
CA PHE A 141 6.64 10.49 0.31
C PHE A 141 5.36 11.27 0.00
N GLU A 142 5.42 12.59 -0.15
CA GLU A 142 4.18 13.37 -0.38
C GLU A 142 3.51 13.06 -1.72
N HIS A 143 4.29 12.85 -2.78
CA HIS A 143 3.74 12.45 -4.09
C HIS A 143 3.07 11.07 -4.03
N GLU A 144 3.64 10.13 -3.29
CA GLU A 144 3.10 8.80 -3.03
C GLU A 144 1.82 8.89 -2.20
N ARG A 145 1.83 9.73 -1.16
CA ARG A 145 0.66 9.97 -0.30
C ARG A 145 -0.50 10.52 -1.11
N ASP A 146 -0.27 11.53 -1.95
CA ASP A 146 -1.31 12.14 -2.77
C ASP A 146 -1.85 11.18 -3.82
N LEU A 147 -0.96 10.44 -4.48
CA LEU A 147 -1.34 9.41 -5.46
C LEU A 147 -2.21 8.33 -4.81
N LEU A 148 -1.77 7.75 -3.68
CA LEU A 148 -2.49 6.69 -2.99
C LEU A 148 -3.79 7.20 -2.37
N ARG A 149 -3.84 8.46 -1.91
CA ARG A 149 -5.07 9.09 -1.40
C ARG A 149 -6.11 9.23 -2.51
N ASP A 150 -5.72 9.73 -3.68
CA ASP A 150 -6.63 9.87 -4.82
C ASP A 150 -7.13 8.49 -5.30
N TRP A 151 -6.23 7.52 -5.40
CA TRP A 151 -6.59 6.13 -5.70
C TRP A 151 -7.58 5.57 -4.68
N PHE A 152 -7.30 5.68 -3.38
CA PHE A 152 -8.16 5.15 -2.33
C PHE A 152 -9.56 5.77 -2.40
N ARG A 153 -9.64 7.10 -2.54
CA ARG A 153 -10.91 7.81 -2.70
C ARG A 153 -11.68 7.29 -3.92
N ARG A 154 -11.06 7.24 -5.11
CA ARG A 154 -11.76 6.86 -6.34
C ARG A 154 -12.14 5.38 -6.37
N ARG A 155 -11.24 4.48 -5.95
CA ARG A 155 -11.45 3.03 -6.05
C ARG A 155 -12.26 2.46 -4.91
N ILE A 156 -11.93 2.87 -3.68
CA ILE A 156 -12.43 2.21 -2.47
C ILE A 156 -13.66 2.93 -1.92
N VAL A 157 -13.63 4.26 -1.90
CA VAL A 157 -14.74 5.07 -1.38
C VAL A 157 -15.82 5.26 -2.46
N GLU A 158 -15.45 5.74 -3.64
CA GLU A 158 -16.38 5.99 -4.76
C GLU A 158 -16.71 4.73 -5.59
N GLY A 159 -15.92 3.65 -5.49
CA GLY A 159 -16.18 2.40 -6.22
C GLY A 159 -15.93 2.47 -7.74
N ARG A 160 -15.12 3.43 -8.21
CA ARG A 160 -14.83 3.60 -9.64
C ARG A 160 -13.93 2.47 -10.17
N PRO A 161 -14.24 1.82 -11.30
CA PRO A 161 -13.40 0.74 -11.86
C PRO A 161 -12.07 1.27 -12.41
N PRO A 162 -10.96 0.50 -12.36
CA PRO A 162 -9.66 0.82 -12.96
C PRO A 162 -9.80 1.50 -14.32
N ALA A 163 -8.97 2.51 -14.59
CA ALA A 163 -8.86 3.01 -15.96
C ALA A 163 -8.20 1.87 -16.76
N GLY A 164 -8.92 1.35 -17.74
CA GLY A 164 -8.44 0.25 -18.60
C GLY A 164 -7.24 0.67 -19.45
#